data_AF-A0A2I0B1M4-F1
#
_entry.id   AF-A0A2I0B1M4-F1
#
_cell.length_a   1.000
_cell.length_b   1.000
_cell.length_c   1.000
_cell.angle_alpha   90.00
_cell.angle_beta   90.00
_cell.angle_gamma   90.00
#
_symmetry.space_group_name_H-M   'P 1'
#
loop_
_entity.id
_entity.type
_entity.pdbx_description
1 polymer ?
#
loop_
_entity_poly.entity_id
_entity_poly.type
_entity_poly.pdbx_seq_one_letter_code
_entity_poly.pdbx_strand_id
1 'polypeptide(L)'
;MTLKDDFIVLPDLTTPCHPHIRNNSHFYPYFKDILGAIDGTHVLAVVPVHKQNRYRNRKDFISHNVMAAVSFDRQFVYIATG
;
A
#
# COMPACT_ATOMS: atom_id res chain seq x y z
N MET A 1 10.38 10.68 -14.72
CA MET A 1 9.00 10.64 -14.22
C MET A 1 8.65 9.19 -14.02
N THR A 2 8.48 8.77 -12.78
CA THR A 2 8.07 7.41 -12.43
C THR A 2 6.59 7.45 -12.05
N LEU A 3 5.85 6.36 -12.25
CA LEU A 3 4.40 6.31 -11.95
C LEU A 3 4.08 6.77 -10.51
N LYS A 4 4.98 6.53 -9.55
CA LYS A 4 4.81 7.03 -8.18
C LYS A 4 4.73 8.56 -8.10
N ASP A 5 5.46 9.28 -8.96
CA ASP A 5 5.52 10.75 -8.91
C ASP A 5 4.19 11.37 -9.40
N ASP A 6 3.41 10.60 -10.17
CA ASP A 6 2.16 11.07 -10.80
C ASP A 6 0.92 10.69 -9.98
N PHE A 7 0.99 9.58 -9.24
CA PHE A 7 -0.17 8.96 -8.59
C PHE A 7 -0.06 8.85 -7.06
N ILE A 8 1.13 9.02 -6.48
CA ILE A 8 1.34 8.84 -5.05
C ILE A 8 1.73 10.16 -4.41
N VAL A 9 0.91 10.60 -3.45
CA VAL A 9 1.21 11.73 -2.57
C VAL A 9 1.46 11.18 -1.17
N LEU A 10 2.65 11.45 -0.64
CA LEU A 10 3.00 11.04 0.72
C LEU A 10 2.28 11.94 1.74
N PRO A 11 1.68 11.39 2.80
CA PRO A 11 1.19 12.19 3.90
C PRO A 11 2.38 12.84 4.63
N ASP A 12 2.17 14.07 5.12
CA ASP A 12 3.15 14.79 5.94
C ASP A 12 2.69 14.93 7.40
N LEU A 13 3.53 15.55 8.23
CA LEU A 13 3.26 15.77 9.67
C LEU A 13 2.06 16.68 9.95
N THR A 14 1.53 17.36 8.93
CA THR A 14 0.37 18.25 9.02
C THR A 14 -0.92 17.55 8.60
N THR A 15 -0.84 16.31 8.10
CA THR A 15 -2.00 15.50 7.73
C THR A 15 -2.94 15.33 8.94
N PRO A 16 -4.19 15.81 8.88
CA PRO A 16 -5.10 15.73 10.01
C PRO A 16 -5.56 14.29 10.26
N CYS A 17 -5.90 13.98 11.52
CA CYS A 17 -6.54 12.72 11.87
C CYS A 17 -7.83 12.53 11.05
N HIS A 18 -7.97 11.36 10.43
CA HIS A 18 -9.11 11.06 9.57
C HIS A 18 -10.44 11.14 10.35
N PRO A 19 -11.52 11.73 9.80
CA PRO A 19 -12.80 11.90 10.51
C PRO A 19 -13.39 10.60 11.07
N HIS A 20 -13.23 9.47 10.38
CA HIS A 20 -13.67 8.15 10.86
C HIS A 20 -13.01 7.72 12.19
N ILE A 21 -11.77 8.13 12.43
CA ILE A 21 -11.10 7.90 13.71
C ILE A 21 -11.50 9.00 14.71
N ARG A 22 -11.35 10.26 14.30
CA ARG A 22 -11.60 11.44 15.15
C ARG A 22 -12.99 11.43 15.79
N ASN A 23 -14.01 11.04 15.03
CA ASN A 23 -15.40 11.09 15.47
C ASN A 23 -15.86 9.81 16.19
N ASN A 24 -14.98 8.82 16.36
CA ASN A 24 -15.30 7.56 17.02
C ASN A 24 -14.51 7.43 18.33
N SER A 25 -15.20 7.56 19.47
CA SER A 25 -14.59 7.49 20.81
C SER A 25 -13.93 6.15 21.13
N HIS A 26 -14.32 5.07 20.46
CA HIS A 26 -13.67 3.76 20.60
C HIS A 26 -12.38 3.65 19.80
N PHE A 27 -12.23 4.39 18.68
CA PHE A 27 -11.05 4.33 17.82
C PHE A 27 -10.04 5.43 18.11
N TYR A 28 -10.51 6.64 18.43
CA TYR A 28 -9.67 7.80 18.66
C TYR A 28 -8.52 7.58 19.66
N PRO A 29 -8.73 6.94 20.83
CA PRO A 29 -7.65 6.75 21.81
C PRO A 29 -6.48 5.91 21.28
N TYR A 30 -6.74 5.02 20.32
CA TYR A 30 -5.76 4.07 19.81
C TYR A 30 -5.17 4.49 18.46
N PHE A 31 -5.92 5.25 17.66
CA PHE A 31 -5.60 5.47 16.25
C PHE A 31 -5.49 6.95 15.84
N LYS A 32 -5.55 7.90 16.78
CA LYS A 32 -5.53 9.35 16.49
C LYS A 32 -4.39 9.81 15.57
N ASP A 33 -3.24 9.15 15.61
CA ASP A 33 -2.04 9.51 14.83
C ASP A 33 -1.77 8.55 13.66
N ILE A 34 -2.72 7.64 13.35
CA ILE A 34 -2.58 6.71 12.23
C ILE A 34 -2.97 7.39 10.91
N LEU A 35 -2.10 7.26 9.91
CA LEU A 35 -2.32 7.79 8.56
C LEU A 35 -3.04 6.79 7.64
N GLY A 36 -2.95 5.49 7.96
CA GLY A 36 -3.49 4.43 7.12
C GLY A 36 -3.11 3.03 7.59
N ALA A 37 -3.31 2.06 6.70
CA ALA A 37 -2.92 0.67 6.90
C ALA A 37 -1.76 0.29 5.98
N ILE A 38 -0.93 -0.68 6.40
CA ILE A 38 0.13 -1.27 5.58
C ILE A 38 -0.13 -2.78 5.49
N ASP A 39 -0.09 -3.33 4.29
CA ASP A 39 -0.19 -4.77 4.09
C ASP A 39 0.65 -5.24 2.87
N GLY A 40 0.98 -6.52 2.85
CA GLY A 40 1.67 -7.19 1.75
C GLY A 40 0.69 -8.01 0.90
N THR A 41 0.71 -7.80 -0.41
CA THR A 41 -0.16 -8.53 -1.36
C THR A 41 0.61 -9.00 -2.59
N HIS A 42 0.20 -10.13 -3.15
CA HIS A 42 0.78 -10.64 -4.40
C HIS A 42 0.03 -10.05 -5.61
N VAL A 43 0.76 -9.32 -6.45
CA VAL A 43 0.25 -8.83 -7.74
C VAL A 43 0.78 -9.72 -8.86
N LEU A 44 -0.06 -10.04 -9.85
CA LEU A 44 0.35 -10.84 -11.00
C LEU A 44 1.45 -10.13 -11.79
N ALA A 45 2.52 -10.86 -12.11
CA ALA A 45 3.62 -10.35 -12.93
C ALA A 45 3.43 -10.83 -14.38
N VAL A 46 3.10 -9.91 -15.28
CA VAL A 46 2.95 -10.21 -16.71
C VAL A 46 4.29 -9.99 -17.40
N VAL A 47 5.03 -11.09 -17.62
CA VAL A 47 6.35 -11.06 -18.26
C VAL A 47 6.49 -12.17 -19.30
N PRO A 48 7.38 -12.02 -20.30
CA PRO A 48 7.68 -13.07 -21.26
C PRO A 48 8.13 -14.37 -20.58
N VAL A 49 7.80 -15.52 -21.17
CA VAL A 49 8.05 -16.86 -20.61
C VAL A 49 9.50 -17.05 -20.14
N HIS A 50 10.48 -16.62 -20.93
CA HIS A 50 11.90 -16.74 -20.59
C HIS A 50 12.33 -15.92 -19.35
N LYS A 51 11.49 -15.01 -18.85
CA LYS A 51 11.73 -14.22 -17.63
C LYS A 51 10.89 -14.67 -16.43
N GLN A 52 9.89 -15.53 -16.63
CA GLN A 52 8.91 -15.91 -15.59
C GLN A 52 9.55 -16.60 -14.38
N ASN A 53 10.64 -17.35 -14.57
CA ASN A 53 11.35 -18.02 -13.48
C ASN A 53 11.77 -17.08 -12.34
N ARG A 54 12.03 -15.80 -12.64
CA ARG A 54 12.41 -14.78 -11.64
C ARG A 54 11.23 -14.24 -10.82
N TYR A 55 10.01 -14.45 -11.29
CA TYR A 55 8.77 -13.93 -10.67
C TYR A 55 7.89 -15.07 -10.14
N ARG A 56 8.43 -16.29 -10.05
CA ARG A 56 7.69 -17.44 -9.52
C ARG A 56 7.69 -17.38 -8.00
N ASN A 57 6.51 -17.34 -7.40
CA ASN A 57 6.36 -17.38 -5.94
C ASN A 57 6.42 -18.84 -5.40
N ARG A 58 6.31 -19.00 -4.07
CA ARG A 58 6.34 -20.32 -3.40
C ARG A 58 5.19 -21.26 -3.83
N LYS A 59 4.12 -20.72 -4.39
CA LYS A 59 2.94 -21.48 -4.88
C LYS A 59 2.96 -21.65 -6.40
N ASP A 60 4.12 -21.48 -7.02
CA ASP A 60 4.36 -21.55 -8.46
C ASP A 60 3.59 -20.53 -9.33
N PHE A 61 2.92 -19.54 -8.73
CA PHE A 61 2.31 -18.45 -9.48
C PHE A 61 3.34 -17.41 -9.89
N ILE A 62 3.16 -16.83 -11.08
CA ILE A 62 3.96 -15.72 -11.56
C ILE A 62 3.40 -14.42 -10.96
N SER A 63 3.99 -13.99 -9.84
CA SER A 63 3.53 -12.84 -9.06
C SER A 63 4.69 -12.18 -8.32
N HIS A 64 4.51 -10.93 -7.95
CA HIS A 64 5.44 -10.18 -7.15
C HIS A 64 4.79 -9.76 -5.84
N ASN A 65 5.54 -9.82 -4.74
CA ASN A 65 5.04 -9.28 -3.48
C ASN A 65 5.14 -7.75 -3.54
N VAL A 66 4.06 -7.10 -3.16
CA VAL A 66 3.95 -5.65 -3.10
C VAL A 66 3.48 -5.29 -1.70
N MET A 67 4.26 -4.46 -1.03
CA MET A 67 3.83 -3.80 0.20
C MET A 67 3.15 -2.49 -0.19
N ALA A 68 1.90 -2.32 0.22
CA ALA A 68 1.13 -1.12 -0.04
C ALA A 68 0.73 -0.47 1.30
N ALA A 69 0.93 0.83 1.39
CA ALA A 69 0.32 1.66 2.42
C ALA A 69 -0.88 2.40 1.82
N VAL A 70 -2.00 2.39 2.54
CA VAL A 70 -3.28 2.89 2.06
C VAL A 70 -3.89 3.82 3.09
N SER A 71 -4.36 4.99 2.66
CA SER A 71 -5.10 5.94 3.52
C SER A 71 -6.49 5.41 3.89
N PHE A 72 -7.16 6.09 4.81
CA PHE A 72 -8.55 5.76 5.18
C PHE A 72 -9.55 5.97 4.04
N ASP A 73 -9.23 6.81 3.06
CA ASP A 73 -10.00 7.00 1.82
C ASP A 73 -9.72 5.92 0.77
N ARG A 74 -8.99 4.85 1.15
CA ARG A 74 -8.61 3.72 0.28
C ARG A 74 -7.70 4.12 -0.88
N GLN A 75 -6.92 5.17 -0.71
CA GLN A 75 -5.94 5.64 -1.70
C GLN A 75 -4.55 5.10 -1.35
N PHE A 76 -3.79 4.66 -2.35
CA PHE A 76 -2.41 4.26 -2.14
C PHE A 76 -1.54 5.49 -1.85
N VAL A 77 -0.86 5.47 -0.71
CA VAL A 77 0.08 6.52 -0.29
C VAL A 77 1.53 6.07 -0.37
N TYR A 78 1.78 4.76 -0.49
CA TYR A 78 3.11 4.20 -0.75
C TYR A 78 3.00 2.80 -1.33
N ILE A 79 3.89 2.47 -2.26
CA ILE A 79 4.01 1.14 -2.86
C ILE A 79 5.49 0.77 -2.94
N ALA A 80 5.84 -0.40 -2.43
CA ALA A 80 7.16 -1.00 -2.56
C ALA A 80 7.06 -2.44 -3.05
N THR A 81 7.95 -2.81 -3.96
CA THR A 81 8.09 -4.19 -4.45
C THR A 81 9.17 -4.92 -3.66
N GLY A 82 8.94 -6.18 -3.34
CA GLY A 82 9.86 -7.05 -2.58
C GLY A 82 10.44 -8.20 -3.38
#